data_AF-A0A2V7L143-F1
#
_entry.id   AF-A0A2V7L143-F1
#
_cell.length_a   1.000
_cell.length_b   1.000
_cell.length_c   1.000
_cell.angle_alpha   90.00
_cell.angle_beta   90.00
_cell.angle_gamma   90.00
#
_symmetry.space_group_name_H-M   'P 1'
#
loop_
_entity.id
_entity.type
_entity.pdbx_description
1 polymer ?
#
loop_
_entity_poly.entity_id
_entity_poly.type
_entity_poly.pdbx_seq_one_letter_code
_entity_poly.pdbx_strand_id
1 'polypeptide(L)'
;MPSLHARSDNLPSTAPPPSTTSPRWRRAINRFTTMLGDLYYGAIQNAGITMLARRLRQGALVLCYHNVVPQSARGTFGDPGLHLPLDQFTSQVAWLKNHYRVIPLGELVSRLASGRSVRGVAAITFDDGYTGALTLAWPLLRTLGLPATVFLVAAAPERRSLFWWDHPAVVRGQAGSRTRRLLSLGGDAGLVLKDAGATAMADVPTAAAYLPADWPLIAQQAAAGLELGAHTISHRTLTKLRDDELAYELVDGVRLIEEQTGVKPVAFSYPYGIWDVRVRDAVRRAGYRSAVTLDYGLNPSGIDLCALRRVNVPASISLPAFAGWTAGMRPRRARAA
;
A
#
# COMPACT_ATOMS: atom_id res chain seq x y z
N MET A 1 27.09 -60.87 26.11
CA MET A 1 28.09 -60.83 25.01
C MET A 1 27.33 -60.58 23.71
N PRO A 2 27.84 -59.73 22.81
CA PRO A 2 27.15 -58.53 22.34
C PRO A 2 26.97 -58.49 20.81
N SER A 3 26.08 -57.64 20.30
CA SER A 3 26.45 -56.44 19.50
C SER A 3 25.30 -55.95 18.62
N LEU A 4 24.94 -54.68 18.82
CA LEU A 4 24.31 -53.81 17.83
C LEU A 4 25.16 -53.74 16.55
N HIS A 5 24.52 -53.69 15.38
CA HIS A 5 24.92 -52.72 14.35
C HIS A 5 23.74 -52.38 13.42
N ALA A 6 23.76 -51.11 13.01
CA ALA A 6 22.68 -50.32 12.45
C ALA A 6 22.84 -50.11 10.94
N ARG A 7 21.79 -49.50 10.34
CA ARG A 7 21.71 -48.85 9.00
C ARG A 7 21.46 -49.82 7.83
N SER A 8 20.68 -49.49 6.81
CA SER A 8 20.26 -48.18 6.28
C SER A 8 18.83 -48.20 5.71
N ASP A 9 18.02 -47.24 6.12
CA ASP A 9 16.82 -46.83 5.41
C ASP A 9 17.19 -46.17 4.07
N ASN A 10 16.63 -46.71 2.99
CA ASN A 10 16.71 -46.11 1.65
C ASN A 10 15.86 -44.84 1.61
N LEU A 11 16.51 -43.68 1.61
CA LEU A 11 15.89 -42.39 1.26
C LEU A 11 15.55 -42.38 -0.24
N PRO A 12 14.33 -41.99 -0.65
CA PRO A 12 14.07 -41.63 -2.04
C PRO A 12 14.79 -40.32 -2.37
N SER A 13 15.61 -40.38 -3.43
CA SER A 13 16.30 -39.26 -4.06
C SER A 13 15.37 -38.05 -4.26
N THR A 14 15.65 -36.96 -3.54
CA THR A 14 14.95 -35.68 -3.71
C THR A 14 15.44 -35.01 -4.99
N ALA A 15 14.65 -35.12 -6.06
CA ALA A 15 14.81 -34.25 -7.21
C ALA A 15 14.70 -32.77 -6.75
N PRO A 16 15.56 -31.85 -7.24
CA PRO A 16 15.47 -30.45 -6.88
C PRO A 16 14.13 -29.87 -7.37
N PRO A 17 13.49 -28.97 -6.60
CA PRO A 17 12.22 -28.38 -7.00
C PRO A 17 12.39 -27.58 -8.30
N PRO A 18 11.38 -27.60 -9.20
CA PRO A 18 11.45 -26.86 -10.46
C PRO A 18 11.61 -25.36 -10.20
N SER A 19 12.60 -24.76 -10.86
CA SER A 19 12.83 -23.31 -10.80
C SER A 19 11.59 -22.55 -11.28
N THR A 20 10.94 -21.81 -10.39
CA THR A 20 9.81 -20.94 -10.70
C THR A 20 10.31 -19.65 -11.36
N THR A 21 10.91 -19.77 -12.54
CA THR A 21 11.14 -18.60 -13.39
C THR A 21 9.92 -18.41 -14.28
N SER A 22 9.31 -17.22 -14.24
CA SER A 22 8.20 -16.91 -15.14
C SER A 22 8.64 -17.13 -16.60
N PRO A 23 7.81 -17.78 -17.45
CA PRO A 23 8.18 -18.09 -18.82
C PRO A 23 8.72 -16.86 -19.56
N ARG A 24 9.83 -17.02 -20.30
CA ARG A 24 10.51 -15.91 -21.01
C ARG A 24 9.55 -15.09 -21.87
N TRP A 25 8.53 -15.73 -22.46
CA TRP A 25 7.50 -15.07 -23.25
C TRP A 25 6.58 -14.15 -22.42
N ARG A 26 6.23 -14.50 -21.17
CA ARG A 26 5.44 -13.62 -20.29
C ARG A 26 6.21 -12.36 -19.90
N ARG A 27 7.53 -12.50 -19.69
CA ARG A 27 8.43 -11.36 -19.46
C ARG A 27 8.54 -10.46 -20.69
N ALA A 28 8.59 -11.06 -21.89
CA ALA A 28 8.60 -10.32 -23.15
C ALA A 28 7.28 -9.56 -23.38
N ILE A 29 6.12 -10.19 -23.15
CA ILE A 29 4.80 -9.54 -23.24
C ILE A 29 4.69 -8.38 -22.25
N ASN A 30 5.07 -8.60 -20.98
CA ASN A 30 5.03 -7.53 -19.98
C ASN A 30 5.94 -6.34 -20.35
N ARG A 31 7.13 -6.60 -20.90
CA ARG A 31 8.02 -5.54 -21.40
C ARG A 31 7.40 -4.80 -22.58
N PHE A 32 6.81 -5.52 -23.53
CA PHE A 32 6.16 -4.92 -24.68
C PHE A 32 4.94 -4.06 -24.30
N THR A 33 4.08 -4.55 -23.39
CA THR A 33 2.96 -3.77 -22.88
C THR A 33 3.39 -2.54 -22.07
N THR A 34 4.51 -2.64 -21.34
CA THR A 34 5.08 -1.49 -20.61
C THR A 34 5.61 -0.46 -21.59
N MET A 35 6.35 -0.88 -22.62
CA MET A 35 6.88 -0.01 -23.67
C MET A 35 5.78 0.70 -24.46
N LEU A 36 4.70 0.00 -24.84
CA LEU A 36 3.54 0.62 -25.49
C LEU A 36 2.82 1.62 -24.58
N GLY A 37 2.71 1.30 -23.29
CA GLY A 37 2.21 2.23 -22.29
C GLY A 37 3.06 3.50 -22.23
N ASP A 38 4.37 3.35 -22.15
CA ASP A 38 5.32 4.47 -22.06
C ASP A 38 5.26 5.36 -23.31
N LEU A 39 5.17 4.76 -24.50
CA LEU A 39 4.99 5.50 -25.75
C LEU A 39 3.67 6.27 -25.77
N TYR A 40 2.57 5.64 -25.35
CA TYR A 40 1.26 6.29 -25.25
C TYR A 40 1.29 7.47 -24.28
N TYR A 41 1.80 7.26 -23.06
CA TYR A 41 1.84 8.31 -22.05
C TYR A 41 2.85 9.41 -22.40
N GLY A 42 3.98 9.05 -23.01
CA GLY A 42 4.93 10.00 -23.54
C GLY A 42 4.31 10.88 -24.63
N ALA A 43 3.56 10.28 -25.56
CA ALA A 43 2.88 11.01 -26.62
C ALA A 43 1.84 12.00 -26.06
N ILE A 44 0.95 11.57 -25.14
CA ILE A 44 -0.05 12.48 -24.55
C ILE A 44 0.59 13.55 -23.66
N GLN A 45 1.73 13.25 -23.02
CA GLN A 45 2.48 14.22 -22.23
C GLN A 45 3.13 15.28 -23.14
N ASN A 46 3.80 14.87 -24.20
CA ASN A 46 4.45 15.76 -25.16
C ASN A 46 3.44 16.61 -25.95
N ALA A 47 2.25 16.06 -26.23
CA ALA A 47 1.14 16.79 -26.82
C ALA A 47 0.48 17.79 -25.84
N GLY A 48 0.94 17.90 -24.59
CA GLY A 48 0.38 18.80 -23.58
C GLY A 48 -0.98 18.37 -23.00
N ILE A 49 -1.50 17.22 -23.42
CA ILE A 49 -2.82 16.71 -22.99
C ILE A 49 -2.84 16.48 -21.47
N THR A 50 -1.75 15.96 -20.90
CA THR A 50 -1.62 15.75 -19.44
C THR A 50 -1.67 17.07 -18.67
N MET A 51 -1.03 18.12 -19.18
CA MET A 51 -1.08 19.46 -18.58
C MET A 51 -2.49 20.03 -18.68
N LEU A 52 -3.11 19.93 -19.85
CA LEU A 52 -4.46 20.44 -20.08
C LEU A 52 -5.48 19.72 -19.19
N ALA A 53 -5.43 18.38 -19.12
CA ALA A 53 -6.28 17.57 -18.25
C ALA A 53 -6.15 18.01 -16.78
N ARG A 54 -4.92 18.16 -16.27
CA ARG A 54 -4.67 18.67 -14.90
C ARG A 54 -5.26 20.05 -14.67
N ARG A 55 -5.16 20.95 -15.65
CA ARG A 55 -5.76 22.27 -15.55
C ARG A 55 -7.28 22.18 -15.57
N LEU A 56 -7.91 21.39 -16.43
CA LEU A 56 -9.36 21.41 -16.59
C LEU A 56 -10.11 20.63 -15.51
N ARG A 57 -9.49 19.62 -14.89
CA ARG A 57 -10.14 18.76 -13.90
C ARG A 57 -10.36 19.51 -12.57
N GLN A 58 -11.58 19.43 -12.06
CA GLN A 58 -11.93 19.90 -10.73
C GLN A 58 -11.90 18.72 -9.75
N GLY A 59 -10.79 18.55 -9.03
CA GLY A 59 -10.69 17.55 -7.99
C GLY A 59 -9.27 17.43 -7.42
N ALA A 60 -9.21 17.06 -6.14
CA ALA A 60 -7.97 16.82 -5.43
C ALA A 60 -7.40 15.43 -5.78
N LEU A 61 -6.09 15.35 -5.88
CA LEU A 61 -5.37 14.09 -6.02
C LEU A 61 -5.02 13.54 -4.62
N VAL A 62 -5.24 12.25 -4.39
CA VAL A 62 -4.69 11.55 -3.21
C VAL A 62 -3.91 10.35 -3.73
N LEU A 63 -2.61 10.31 -3.43
CA LEU A 63 -1.72 9.23 -3.85
C LEU A 63 -1.62 8.17 -2.77
N CYS A 64 -1.65 6.90 -3.16
CA CYS A 64 -1.43 5.75 -2.29
C CYS A 64 -0.10 5.10 -2.67
N TYR A 65 0.85 5.17 -1.75
CA TYR A 65 2.08 4.39 -1.71
C TYR A 65 1.98 3.37 -0.57
N HIS A 66 2.91 2.42 -0.51
CA HIS A 66 2.99 1.47 0.62
C HIS A 66 4.39 1.54 1.22
N ASN A 67 5.39 0.99 0.51
CA ASN A 67 6.77 1.00 0.97
C ASN A 67 7.73 1.65 -0.03
N VAL A 68 8.84 2.17 0.50
CA VAL A 68 10.01 2.58 -0.28
C VAL A 68 11.21 1.78 0.17
N VAL A 69 11.97 1.25 -0.78
CA VAL A 69 13.11 0.37 -0.51
C VAL A 69 14.41 0.93 -1.11
N PRO A 70 15.59 0.57 -0.55
CA PRO A 70 16.87 0.90 -1.16
C PRO A 70 16.94 0.37 -2.60
N GLN A 71 17.70 1.06 -3.46
CA GLN A 71 17.85 0.67 -4.87
C GLN A 71 18.40 -0.75 -5.03
N SER A 72 19.31 -1.16 -4.14
CA SER A 72 19.89 -2.51 -4.08
C SER A 72 18.86 -3.61 -3.77
N ALA A 73 17.71 -3.25 -3.21
CA ALA A 73 16.65 -4.18 -2.83
C ALA A 73 15.51 -4.25 -3.86
N ARG A 74 15.69 -3.74 -5.08
CA ARG A 74 14.65 -3.75 -6.11
C ARG A 74 14.24 -5.16 -6.51
N GLY A 75 12.97 -5.50 -6.29
CA GLY A 75 12.39 -6.78 -6.72
C GLY A 75 13.03 -8.01 -6.08
N THR A 76 13.73 -7.82 -4.97
CA THR A 76 14.41 -8.90 -4.24
C THR A 76 13.44 -9.66 -3.35
N PHE A 77 12.40 -8.98 -2.85
CA PHE A 77 11.58 -9.50 -1.77
C PHE A 77 10.15 -8.90 -1.79
N GLY A 78 9.20 -9.62 -1.22
CA GLY A 78 7.81 -9.17 -1.01
C GLY A 78 6.96 -9.00 -2.27
N ASP A 79 5.78 -8.38 -2.14
CA ASP A 79 4.92 -8.06 -3.28
C ASP A 79 5.56 -6.92 -4.10
N PRO A 80 5.97 -7.16 -5.36
CA PRO A 80 6.65 -6.16 -6.17
C PRO A 80 5.76 -4.95 -6.50
N GLY A 81 4.44 -5.03 -6.27
CA GLY A 81 3.52 -3.90 -6.40
C GLY A 81 3.61 -2.89 -5.25
N LEU A 82 4.13 -3.29 -4.08
CA LEU A 82 4.10 -2.50 -2.85
C LEU A 82 5.45 -1.82 -2.53
N HIS A 83 6.54 -2.30 -3.11
CA HIS A 83 7.89 -1.86 -2.77
C HIS A 83 8.53 -1.04 -3.90
N LEU A 84 8.49 0.29 -3.76
CA LEU A 84 9.02 1.23 -4.74
C LEU A 84 10.49 1.56 -4.45
N PRO A 85 11.42 1.36 -5.39
CA PRO A 85 12.80 1.82 -5.23
C PRO A 85 12.90 3.34 -5.01
N LEU A 86 13.81 3.76 -4.12
CA LEU A 86 13.98 5.15 -3.70
C LEU A 86 14.26 6.13 -4.85
N ASP A 87 15.01 5.73 -5.89
CA ASP A 87 15.32 6.56 -7.06
C ASP A 87 14.05 6.90 -7.88
N GLN A 88 13.19 5.92 -8.08
CA GLN A 88 11.91 6.08 -8.75
C GLN A 88 10.95 6.90 -7.90
N PHE A 89 10.88 6.65 -6.59
CA PHE A 89 10.09 7.48 -5.68
C PHE A 89 10.54 8.95 -5.73
N THR A 90 11.86 9.20 -5.68
CA THR A 90 12.45 10.54 -5.78
C THR A 90 12.03 11.24 -7.06
N SER A 91 12.08 10.55 -8.19
CA SER A 91 11.67 11.09 -9.49
C SER A 91 10.17 11.46 -9.51
N GLN A 92 9.33 10.62 -8.92
CA GLN A 92 7.88 10.85 -8.85
C GLN A 92 7.52 12.05 -7.96
N VAL A 93 8.14 12.18 -6.78
CA VAL A 93 7.82 13.29 -5.85
C VAL A 93 8.40 14.62 -6.32
N ALA A 94 9.57 14.61 -6.99
CA ALA A 94 10.10 15.78 -7.65
C ALA A 94 9.17 16.29 -8.76
N TRP A 95 8.66 15.37 -9.59
CA TRP A 95 7.65 15.70 -10.59
C TRP A 95 6.37 16.24 -9.93
N LEU A 96 5.88 15.58 -8.88
CA LEU A 96 4.66 15.99 -8.18
C LEU A 96 4.77 17.42 -7.61
N LYS A 97 5.90 17.74 -6.96
CA LYS A 97 6.20 19.07 -6.41
C LYS A 97 6.12 20.18 -7.46
N ASN A 98 6.56 19.91 -8.68
CA ASN A 98 6.55 20.89 -9.78
C ASN A 98 5.17 21.07 -10.43
N HIS A 99 4.19 20.25 -10.05
CA HIS A 99 2.94 20.12 -10.78
C HIS A 99 1.68 20.20 -9.91
N TYR A 100 1.80 19.96 -8.61
CA TYR A 100 0.70 20.05 -7.66
C TYR A 100 1.15 20.82 -6.44
N ARG A 101 0.18 21.50 -5.82
CA ARG A 101 0.33 21.98 -4.45
C ARG A 101 0.08 20.79 -3.53
N VAL A 102 1.15 20.19 -3.01
CA VAL A 102 1.05 19.11 -2.03
C VAL A 102 0.75 19.71 -0.65
N ILE A 103 -0.31 19.24 -0.01
CA ILE A 103 -0.75 19.69 1.32
C ILE A 103 -1.05 18.49 2.23
N PRO A 104 -1.11 18.67 3.57
CA PRO A 104 -1.49 17.59 4.49
C PRO A 104 -2.87 17.04 4.14
N LEU A 105 -3.09 15.74 4.37
CA LEU A 105 -4.37 15.11 4.03
C LEU A 105 -5.50 15.73 4.86
N GLY A 106 -5.25 16.05 6.14
CA GLY A 106 -6.22 16.74 6.99
C GLY A 106 -6.66 18.09 6.44
N GLU A 107 -5.73 18.85 5.84
CA GLU A 107 -6.04 20.13 5.18
C GLU A 107 -6.86 19.91 3.90
N LEU A 108 -6.51 18.92 3.08
CA LEU A 108 -7.25 18.56 1.87
C LEU A 108 -8.69 18.19 2.20
N VAL A 109 -8.90 17.34 3.20
CA VAL A 109 -10.24 16.95 3.70
C VAL A 109 -11.02 18.18 4.15
N SER A 110 -10.39 19.08 4.91
CA SER A 110 -11.02 20.31 5.38
C SER A 110 -11.45 21.23 4.23
N ARG A 111 -10.67 21.30 3.15
CA ARG A 111 -11.03 22.06 1.93
C ARG A 111 -12.23 21.44 1.21
N LEU A 112 -12.24 20.11 1.07
CA LEU A 112 -13.38 19.39 0.47
C LEU A 112 -14.66 19.61 1.28
N ALA A 113 -14.59 19.49 2.60
CA ALA A 113 -15.72 19.70 3.51
C ALA A 113 -16.29 21.13 3.43
N SER A 114 -15.41 22.13 3.29
CA SER A 114 -15.80 23.55 3.24
C SER A 114 -16.08 24.06 1.82
N GLY A 115 -16.11 23.19 0.80
CA GLY A 115 -16.30 23.60 -0.60
C GLY A 115 -15.19 24.50 -1.18
N ARG A 116 -14.02 24.58 -0.53
CA ARG A 116 -12.88 25.35 -1.05
C ARG A 116 -12.29 24.67 -2.27
N SER A 117 -11.71 25.46 -3.18
CA SER A 117 -11.07 24.92 -4.38
C SER A 117 -9.93 23.95 -4.02
N VAL A 118 -9.99 22.77 -4.64
CA VAL A 118 -8.98 21.70 -4.56
C VAL A 118 -8.30 21.44 -5.90
N ARG A 119 -8.45 22.36 -6.86
CA ARG A 119 -7.83 22.27 -8.18
C ARG A 119 -6.31 22.31 -8.04
N GLY A 120 -5.63 21.32 -8.64
CA GLY A 120 -4.16 21.22 -8.58
C GLY A 120 -3.60 20.92 -7.20
N VAL A 121 -4.44 20.49 -6.26
CA VAL A 121 -4.03 20.07 -4.91
C VAL A 121 -3.80 18.56 -4.87
N ALA A 122 -2.76 18.14 -4.15
CA ALA A 122 -2.47 16.73 -3.93
C ALA A 122 -2.17 16.43 -2.45
N ALA A 123 -2.42 15.19 -2.02
CA ALA A 123 -1.91 14.64 -0.76
C ALA A 123 -1.16 13.32 -1.04
N ILE A 124 -0.09 13.09 -0.29
CA ILE A 124 0.71 11.86 -0.35
C ILE A 124 0.35 10.99 0.85
N THR A 125 -0.03 9.73 0.59
CA THR A 125 -0.36 8.77 1.65
C THR A 125 0.44 7.49 1.50
N PHE A 126 0.79 6.88 2.62
CA PHE A 126 1.41 5.55 2.72
C PHE A 126 0.49 4.63 3.52
N ASP A 127 0.27 3.41 3.05
CA ASP A 127 -0.42 2.38 3.82
C ASP A 127 0.58 1.46 4.56
N ASP A 128 0.05 0.64 5.47
CA ASP A 128 0.68 -0.43 6.23
C ASP A 128 1.69 -0.05 7.34
N GLY A 129 2.40 1.07 7.20
CA GLY A 129 3.37 1.51 8.22
C GLY A 129 4.74 0.81 8.11
N TYR A 130 5.21 0.59 6.89
CA TYR A 130 6.55 0.03 6.66
C TYR A 130 7.69 0.93 7.17
N THR A 131 8.75 0.30 7.69
CA THR A 131 9.99 0.98 8.10
C THR A 131 10.60 1.78 6.95
N GLY A 132 10.60 1.25 5.72
CA GLY A 132 11.15 1.95 4.55
C GLY A 132 10.41 3.25 4.22
N ALA A 133 9.09 3.30 4.41
CA ALA A 133 8.32 4.53 4.25
C ALA A 133 8.75 5.61 5.28
N LEU A 134 9.03 5.22 6.52
CA LEU A 134 9.40 6.14 7.60
C LEU A 134 10.89 6.54 7.59
N THR A 135 11.78 5.66 7.11
CA THR A 135 13.24 5.87 7.16
C THR A 135 13.83 6.36 5.84
N LEU A 136 13.14 6.14 4.71
CA LEU A 136 13.62 6.57 3.39
C LEU A 136 12.68 7.60 2.76
N ALA A 137 11.39 7.29 2.66
CA ALA A 137 10.44 8.16 1.96
C ALA A 137 10.18 9.46 2.74
N TRP A 138 9.84 9.36 4.01
CA TRP A 138 9.47 10.52 4.82
C TRP A 138 10.61 11.55 5.00
N PRO A 139 11.87 11.17 5.30
CA PRO A 139 12.97 12.11 5.36
C PRO A 139 13.18 12.87 4.03
N LEU A 140 13.06 12.18 2.88
CA LEU A 140 13.12 12.81 1.57
C LEU A 140 11.95 13.80 1.35
N LEU A 141 10.73 13.44 1.73
CA LEU A 141 9.59 14.32 1.60
C LEU A 141 9.77 15.59 2.47
N ARG A 142 10.31 15.45 3.68
CA ARG A 142 10.62 16.58 4.57
C ARG A 142 11.64 17.54 3.96
N THR A 143 12.74 17.03 3.38
CA THR A 143 13.74 17.91 2.72
C THR A 143 13.15 18.67 1.54
N LEU A 144 12.13 18.09 0.89
CA LEU A 144 11.41 18.72 -0.21
C LEU A 144 10.26 19.63 0.25
N GLY A 145 9.94 19.68 1.56
CA GLY A 145 8.81 20.43 2.10
C GLY A 145 7.44 19.84 1.74
N LEU A 146 7.38 18.52 1.51
CA LEU A 146 6.17 17.82 1.11
C LEU A 146 5.56 17.08 2.32
N PRO A 147 4.33 17.40 2.74
CA PRO A 147 3.66 16.68 3.81
C PRO A 147 3.20 15.29 3.34
N ALA A 148 3.05 14.37 4.29
CA ALA A 148 2.51 13.04 4.05
C ALA A 148 1.71 12.52 5.25
N THR A 149 0.88 11.53 4.97
CA THR A 149 0.15 10.76 5.98
C THR A 149 0.54 9.29 5.87
N VAL A 150 0.77 8.60 7.00
CA VAL A 150 0.92 7.14 7.05
C VAL A 150 -0.27 6.51 7.77
N PHE A 151 -0.90 5.52 7.14
CA PHE A 151 -1.97 4.72 7.73
C PHE A 151 -1.36 3.45 8.35
N LEU A 152 -1.51 3.30 9.66
CA LEU A 152 -0.84 2.24 10.44
C LEU A 152 -1.76 1.05 10.69
N VAL A 153 -1.25 -0.17 10.46
CA VAL A 153 -1.85 -1.39 10.98
C VAL A 153 -1.43 -1.52 12.45
N ALA A 154 -2.34 -1.27 13.39
CA ALA A 154 -1.97 -0.98 14.77
C ALA A 154 -1.24 -2.13 15.49
N ALA A 155 -1.51 -3.40 15.15
CA ALA A 155 -0.80 -4.53 15.75
C ALA A 155 0.54 -4.86 15.05
N ALA A 156 0.90 -4.19 13.97
CA ALA A 156 2.10 -4.50 13.20
C ALA A 156 3.42 -4.07 13.88
N PRO A 157 3.52 -2.90 14.55
CA PRO A 157 4.76 -2.45 15.20
C PRO A 157 5.29 -3.39 16.30
N GLU A 158 4.42 -4.16 16.93
CA GLU A 158 4.79 -5.17 17.94
C GLU A 158 5.40 -6.43 17.31
N ARG A 159 5.16 -6.65 16.01
CA ARG A 159 5.60 -7.83 15.30
C ARG A 159 6.98 -7.59 14.71
N ARG A 160 7.94 -8.43 15.10
CA ARG A 160 9.27 -8.48 14.46
C ARG A 160 9.28 -9.38 13.23
N SER A 161 8.22 -9.29 12.43
CA SER A 161 8.00 -10.17 11.28
C SER A 161 7.40 -9.41 10.11
N LEU A 162 7.45 -10.02 8.93
CA LEU A 162 6.90 -9.47 7.70
C LEU A 162 5.39 -9.27 7.78
N PHE A 163 4.80 -8.60 6.80
CA PHE A 163 3.39 -8.80 6.52
C PHE A 163 3.17 -10.11 5.77
N TRP A 164 2.00 -10.72 5.91
CA TRP A 164 1.73 -12.01 5.26
C TRP A 164 1.84 -11.93 3.74
N TRP A 165 1.50 -10.79 3.13
CA TRP A 165 1.58 -10.59 1.69
C TRP A 165 3.01 -10.49 1.15
N ASP A 166 3.98 -10.20 2.02
CA ASP A 166 5.40 -10.20 1.67
C ASP A 166 6.07 -11.54 1.95
N HIS A 167 5.36 -12.47 2.60
CA HIS A 167 5.93 -13.76 2.94
C HIS A 167 6.26 -14.55 1.66
N PRO A 168 7.48 -15.10 1.51
CA PRO A 168 7.91 -15.74 0.27
C PRO A 168 7.03 -16.92 -0.15
N ALA A 169 6.45 -17.67 0.80
CA ALA A 169 5.50 -18.74 0.48
C ALA A 169 4.19 -18.19 -0.14
N VAL A 170 3.75 -17.00 0.28
CA VAL A 170 2.55 -16.34 -0.25
C VAL A 170 2.84 -15.73 -1.63
N VAL A 171 4.03 -15.13 -1.80
CA VAL A 171 4.48 -14.53 -3.08
C VAL A 171 4.77 -15.59 -4.14
N ARG A 172 5.47 -16.68 -3.77
CA ARG A 172 5.81 -17.79 -4.68
C ARG A 172 4.66 -18.77 -4.90
N GLY A 173 3.80 -18.93 -3.90
CA GLY A 173 2.72 -19.90 -3.92
C GLY A 173 1.67 -19.56 -4.98
N GLN A 174 1.47 -20.48 -5.93
CA GLN A 174 0.30 -20.49 -6.83
C GLN A 174 -1.02 -20.84 -6.09
N ALA A 175 -0.97 -21.24 -4.81
CA ALA A 175 -2.14 -21.69 -4.06
C ALA A 175 -3.03 -20.52 -3.63
N GLY A 176 -4.21 -20.45 -4.25
CA GLY A 176 -5.27 -19.48 -3.99
C GLY A 176 -5.14 -18.19 -4.82
N SER A 177 -6.13 -17.91 -5.67
CA SER A 177 -6.27 -16.57 -6.28
C SER A 177 -6.31 -15.52 -5.16
N ARG A 178 -5.76 -14.31 -5.39
CA ARG A 178 -5.81 -13.18 -4.45
C ARG A 178 -7.22 -13.02 -3.83
N THR A 179 -8.24 -13.26 -4.64
CA THR A 179 -9.65 -13.33 -4.25
C THR A 179 -9.92 -14.28 -3.07
N ARG A 180 -9.41 -15.50 -3.09
CA ARG A 180 -9.58 -16.47 -1.99
C ARG A 180 -8.93 -15.96 -0.69
N ARG A 181 -7.71 -15.45 -0.76
CA ARG A 181 -6.99 -14.94 0.42
C ARG A 181 -7.72 -13.76 1.07
N LEU A 182 -8.22 -12.83 0.26
CA LEU A 182 -8.91 -11.64 0.77
C LEU A 182 -10.35 -11.94 1.18
N LEU A 183 -11.11 -12.69 0.37
CA LEU A 183 -12.55 -12.85 0.56
C LEU A 183 -12.92 -14.13 1.33
N SER A 184 -12.27 -15.26 1.04
CA SER A 184 -12.59 -16.54 1.69
C SER A 184 -11.85 -16.69 3.02
N LEU A 185 -10.58 -16.27 3.08
CA LEU A 185 -9.77 -16.29 4.32
C LEU A 185 -9.84 -14.94 5.07
N GLY A 186 -10.59 -13.97 4.55
CA GLY A 186 -10.82 -12.68 5.20
C GLY A 186 -9.56 -11.83 5.38
N GLY A 187 -8.47 -12.10 4.65
CA GLY A 187 -7.18 -11.45 4.88
C GLY A 187 -6.54 -11.77 6.23
N ASP A 188 -7.00 -12.83 6.90
CA ASP A 188 -6.42 -13.29 8.17
C ASP A 188 -5.01 -13.83 7.95
N ALA A 189 -4.01 -13.20 8.60
CA ALA A 189 -2.61 -13.54 8.42
C ALA A 189 -2.32 -15.02 8.73
N GLY A 190 -2.89 -15.55 9.82
CA GLY A 190 -2.65 -16.93 10.26
C GLY A 190 -3.25 -17.94 9.29
N LEU A 191 -4.51 -17.72 8.86
CA LEU A 191 -5.16 -18.59 7.89
C LEU A 191 -4.47 -18.55 6.52
N VAL A 192 -4.06 -17.37 6.06
CA VAL A 192 -3.39 -17.21 4.76
C VAL A 192 -2.00 -17.86 4.76
N LEU A 193 -1.22 -17.71 5.82
CA LEU A 193 0.09 -18.36 5.93
C LEU A 193 -0.02 -19.88 6.00
N LYS A 194 -0.99 -20.39 6.78
CA LYS A 194 -1.29 -21.82 6.84
C LYS A 194 -1.68 -22.37 5.47
N ASP A 195 -2.55 -21.66 4.74
CA ASP A 195 -2.98 -22.02 3.38
C ASP A 195 -1.82 -22.00 2.37
N ALA A 196 -0.88 -21.07 2.55
CA ALA A 196 0.33 -20.97 1.72
C ALA A 196 1.40 -22.02 2.06
N GLY A 197 1.17 -22.88 3.06
CA GLY A 197 2.16 -23.85 3.55
C GLY A 197 3.38 -23.19 4.17
N ALA A 198 3.25 -21.95 4.66
CA ALA A 198 4.33 -21.23 5.32
C ALA A 198 4.57 -21.76 6.74
N THR A 199 5.84 -21.98 7.10
CA THR A 199 6.28 -22.00 8.49
C THR A 199 6.37 -20.57 9.04
N ALA A 200 6.59 -20.40 10.35
CA ALA A 200 6.45 -19.13 11.07
C ALA A 200 7.14 -17.91 10.41
N MET A 201 6.61 -16.71 10.67
CA MET A 201 7.00 -15.47 9.99
C MET A 201 8.43 -14.96 10.30
N ALA A 202 9.15 -15.59 11.23
CA ALA A 202 10.41 -15.09 11.79
C ALA A 202 11.68 -15.53 11.02
N ASP A 203 11.60 -16.53 10.15
CA ASP A 203 12.80 -17.22 9.63
C ASP A 203 13.31 -16.69 8.28
N VAL A 204 12.82 -15.54 7.81
CA VAL A 204 13.18 -15.00 6.50
C VAL A 204 14.16 -13.83 6.63
N PRO A 205 15.42 -13.98 6.18
CA PRO A 205 16.38 -12.87 6.15
C PRO A 205 15.81 -11.72 5.32
N THR A 206 15.52 -10.61 5.98
CA THR A 206 14.82 -9.48 5.35
C THR A 206 15.50 -8.17 5.75
N ALA A 207 15.73 -7.30 4.78
CA ALA A 207 16.17 -5.94 5.06
C ALA A 207 15.12 -5.20 5.90
N ALA A 208 15.57 -4.43 6.89
CA ALA A 208 14.70 -3.73 7.84
C ALA A 208 13.61 -2.89 7.17
N ALA A 209 13.87 -2.32 5.99
CA ALA A 209 12.91 -1.53 5.23
C ALA A 209 11.59 -2.26 4.90
N TYR A 210 11.60 -3.59 4.85
CA TYR A 210 10.42 -4.42 4.56
C TYR A 210 9.62 -4.81 5.82
N LEU A 211 10.14 -4.54 7.01
CA LEU A 211 9.44 -4.81 8.26
C LEU A 211 8.50 -3.64 8.60
N PRO A 212 7.42 -3.89 9.36
CA PRO A 212 6.68 -2.83 10.03
C PRO A 212 7.62 -1.95 10.85
N ALA A 213 7.38 -0.64 10.87
CA ALA A 213 8.09 0.26 11.78
C ALA A 213 7.68 -0.02 13.23
N ASP A 214 8.62 0.09 14.17
CA ASP A 214 8.32 0.00 15.59
C ASP A 214 7.72 1.30 16.15
N TRP A 215 7.11 1.22 17.34
CA TRP A 215 6.46 2.38 17.97
C TRP A 215 7.42 3.56 18.23
N PRO A 216 8.65 3.35 18.73
CA PRO A 216 9.60 4.46 18.90
C PRO A 216 9.88 5.22 17.60
N LEU A 217 10.10 4.53 16.48
CA LEU A 217 10.31 5.16 15.19
C LEU A 217 9.04 5.91 14.73
N ILE A 218 7.86 5.30 14.86
CA ILE A 218 6.59 5.91 14.48
C ILE A 218 6.36 7.21 15.28
N ALA A 219 6.48 7.16 16.60
CA ALA A 219 6.29 8.32 17.47
C ALA A 219 7.31 9.43 17.15
N GLN A 220 8.57 9.07 16.90
CA GLN A 220 9.60 10.04 16.49
C GLN A 220 9.22 10.74 15.17
N GLN A 221 8.76 9.99 14.16
CA GLN A 221 8.38 10.60 12.88
C GLN A 221 7.09 11.42 12.97
N ALA A 222 6.15 11.01 13.81
CA ALA A 222 4.95 11.79 14.11
C ALA A 222 5.29 13.14 14.75
N ALA A 223 6.18 13.16 15.75
CA ALA A 223 6.70 14.38 16.36
C ALA A 223 7.44 15.28 15.35
N ALA A 224 8.01 14.69 14.30
CA ALA A 224 8.65 15.40 13.20
C ALA A 224 7.68 15.91 12.11
N GLY A 225 6.36 15.75 12.31
CA GLY A 225 5.30 16.28 11.44
C GLY A 225 4.67 15.29 10.46
N LEU A 226 4.94 13.99 10.58
CA LEU A 226 4.24 12.96 9.80
C LEU A 226 2.80 12.80 10.32
N GLU A 227 1.79 12.98 9.47
CA GLU A 227 0.40 12.74 9.89
C GLU A 227 0.15 11.23 10.06
N LEU A 228 -0.52 10.84 11.15
CA LEU A 228 -0.91 9.45 11.40
C LEU A 228 -2.39 9.22 11.06
N GLY A 229 -2.65 8.14 10.33
CA GLY A 229 -3.97 7.59 10.04
C GLY A 229 -4.09 6.14 10.54
N ALA A 230 -5.31 5.63 10.63
CA ALA A 230 -5.56 4.25 11.04
C ALA A 230 -5.78 3.34 9.82
N HIS A 231 -5.21 2.14 9.88
CA HIS A 231 -5.38 1.08 8.88
C HIS A 231 -5.82 -0.23 9.51
N THR A 232 -6.77 -0.13 10.46
CA THR A 232 -7.25 -1.23 11.32
C THR A 232 -6.20 -1.75 12.31
N ILE A 233 -6.54 -2.75 13.11
CA ILE A 233 -5.61 -3.41 14.03
C ILE A 233 -4.82 -4.49 13.28
N SER A 234 -5.53 -5.34 12.53
CA SER A 234 -4.96 -6.58 12.01
C SER A 234 -4.90 -6.66 10.48
N HIS A 235 -5.42 -5.64 9.78
CA HIS A 235 -5.50 -5.55 8.32
C HIS A 235 -6.43 -6.60 7.68
N ARG A 236 -7.46 -7.06 8.41
CA ARG A 236 -8.47 -7.99 7.87
C ARG A 236 -9.42 -7.32 6.87
N THR A 237 -10.04 -8.13 6.03
CA THR A 237 -11.07 -7.67 5.08
C THR A 237 -12.36 -7.35 5.81
N LEU A 238 -12.60 -6.05 6.03
CA LEU A 238 -13.68 -5.54 6.89
C LEU A 238 -15.09 -6.00 6.49
N THR A 239 -15.35 -6.15 5.19
CA THR A 239 -16.66 -6.62 4.69
C THR A 239 -16.97 -8.07 5.06
N LYS A 240 -15.98 -8.81 5.59
CA LYS A 240 -16.13 -10.19 6.06
C LYS A 240 -16.24 -10.32 7.58
N LEU A 241 -16.10 -9.21 8.30
CA LEU A 241 -16.14 -9.19 9.76
C LEU A 241 -17.56 -9.02 10.28
N ARG A 242 -17.86 -9.63 11.42
CA ARG A 242 -19.06 -9.32 12.20
C ARG A 242 -18.98 -7.90 12.77
N ASP A 243 -20.10 -7.37 13.26
CA ASP A 243 -20.15 -5.98 13.77
C ASP A 243 -19.26 -5.76 15.02
N ASP A 244 -19.13 -6.76 15.89
CA ASP A 244 -18.23 -6.73 17.06
C ASP A 244 -16.76 -6.68 16.63
N GLU A 245 -16.36 -7.54 15.70
CA GLU A 245 -15.01 -7.56 15.14
C GLU A 245 -14.69 -6.27 14.38
N LEU A 246 -15.65 -5.76 13.61
CA LEU A 246 -15.51 -4.51 12.89
C LEU A 246 -15.34 -3.33 13.85
N ALA A 247 -16.10 -3.27 14.93
CA ALA A 247 -15.95 -2.24 15.95
C ALA A 247 -14.55 -2.29 16.60
N TYR A 248 -14.07 -3.50 16.93
CA TYR A 248 -12.72 -3.70 17.45
C TYR A 248 -11.64 -3.16 16.48
N GLU A 249 -11.70 -3.54 15.20
CA GLU A 249 -10.75 -3.08 14.19
C GLU A 249 -10.75 -1.55 13.99
N LEU A 250 -11.89 -0.88 14.20
CA LEU A 250 -12.06 0.55 13.95
C LEU A 250 -11.82 1.43 15.19
N VAL A 251 -12.11 0.96 16.39
CA VAL A 251 -12.05 1.77 17.61
C VAL A 251 -10.78 1.49 18.39
N ASP A 252 -10.47 0.22 18.65
CA ASP A 252 -9.34 -0.13 19.51
C ASP A 252 -8.00 0.09 18.81
N GLY A 253 -7.95 0.03 17.48
CA GLY A 253 -6.75 0.39 16.72
C GLY A 253 -6.36 1.87 16.85
N VAL A 254 -7.36 2.76 16.96
CA VAL A 254 -7.13 4.19 17.19
C VAL A 254 -6.56 4.41 18.60
N ARG A 255 -7.13 3.73 19.60
CA ARG A 255 -6.66 3.81 20.99
C ARG A 255 -5.20 3.37 21.10
N LEU A 256 -4.84 2.23 20.51
CA LEU A 256 -3.46 1.75 20.53
C LEU A 256 -2.49 2.74 19.88
N ILE A 257 -2.83 3.32 18.72
CA ILE A 257 -1.97 4.33 18.09
C ILE A 257 -1.86 5.58 18.98
N GLU A 258 -2.96 6.05 19.56
CA GLU A 258 -2.99 7.22 20.45
C GLU A 258 -2.15 7.00 21.71
N GLU A 259 -2.25 5.83 22.35
CA GLU A 259 -1.47 5.45 23.53
C GLU A 259 0.04 5.40 23.24
N GLN A 260 0.43 4.88 22.08
CA GLN A 260 1.84 4.67 21.72
C GLN A 260 2.52 5.92 21.16
N THR A 261 1.75 6.87 20.61
CA THR A 261 2.30 8.02 19.88
C THR A 261 1.85 9.38 20.42
N GLY A 262 0.83 9.42 21.28
CA GLY A 262 0.16 10.65 21.70
C GLY A 262 -0.69 11.32 20.60
N VAL A 263 -0.77 10.73 19.40
CA VAL A 263 -1.50 11.27 18.26
C VAL A 263 -2.72 10.41 18.00
N LYS A 264 -3.91 11.02 18.04
CA LYS A 264 -5.16 10.34 17.69
C LYS A 264 -5.40 10.37 16.18
N PRO A 265 -5.41 9.21 15.49
CA PRO A 265 -5.78 9.17 14.08
C PRO A 265 -7.22 9.63 13.84
N VAL A 266 -7.39 10.46 12.82
CA VAL A 266 -8.70 11.03 12.41
C VAL A 266 -9.03 10.75 10.94
N ALA A 267 -8.11 10.11 10.23
CA ALA A 267 -8.30 9.60 8.88
C ALA A 267 -8.11 8.08 8.88
N PHE A 268 -8.86 7.39 8.02
CA PHE A 268 -8.86 5.94 7.90
C PHE A 268 -8.49 5.48 6.48
N SER A 269 -7.87 4.31 6.35
CA SER A 269 -7.64 3.66 5.05
C SER A 269 -8.27 2.27 5.06
N TYR A 270 -9.07 1.93 4.04
CA TYR A 270 -9.73 0.63 3.95
C TYR A 270 -8.73 -0.45 3.49
N PRO A 271 -8.47 -1.52 4.27
CA PRO A 271 -7.59 -2.61 3.85
C PRO A 271 -7.96 -3.16 2.48
N TYR A 272 -6.95 -3.31 1.61
CA TYR A 272 -7.10 -3.77 0.23
C TYR A 272 -8.01 -2.91 -0.66
N GLY A 273 -8.48 -1.76 -0.18
CA GLY A 273 -9.54 -0.98 -0.82
C GLY A 273 -10.88 -1.70 -0.90
N ILE A 274 -11.13 -2.72 -0.08
CA ILE A 274 -12.40 -3.47 -0.05
C ILE A 274 -13.29 -2.84 1.02
N TRP A 275 -14.42 -2.28 0.59
CA TRP A 275 -15.38 -1.62 1.45
C TRP A 275 -16.80 -1.72 0.88
N ASP A 276 -17.80 -1.52 1.73
CA ASP A 276 -19.21 -1.40 1.36
C ASP A 276 -19.90 -0.33 2.22
N VAL A 277 -21.21 -0.13 2.02
CA VAL A 277 -22.00 0.87 2.77
C VAL A 277 -21.98 0.58 4.28
N ARG A 278 -22.05 -0.69 4.70
CA ARG A 278 -22.03 -1.07 6.12
C ARG A 278 -20.71 -0.67 6.77
N VAL A 279 -19.59 -1.01 6.13
CA VAL A 279 -18.24 -0.69 6.62
C VAL A 279 -18.01 0.82 6.62
N ARG A 280 -18.41 1.53 5.57
CA ARG A 280 -18.31 3.00 5.51
C ARG A 280 -19.08 3.67 6.64
N ASP A 281 -20.30 3.22 6.91
CA ASP A 281 -21.13 3.80 7.96
C ASP A 281 -20.58 3.46 9.36
N ALA A 282 -19.97 2.28 9.53
CA ALA A 282 -19.24 1.93 10.75
C ALA A 282 -18.01 2.83 10.97
N VAL A 283 -17.22 3.10 9.92
CA VAL A 283 -16.11 4.06 9.95
C VAL A 283 -16.60 5.46 10.36
N ARG A 284 -17.72 5.92 9.79
CA ARG A 284 -18.31 7.21 10.17
C ARG A 284 -18.74 7.23 11.65
N ARG A 285 -19.40 6.17 12.13
CA ARG A 285 -19.81 6.04 13.55
C ARG A 285 -18.63 5.94 14.52
N ALA A 286 -17.50 5.38 14.09
CA ALA A 286 -16.27 5.33 14.87
C ALA A 286 -15.60 6.72 15.05
N GLY A 287 -16.08 7.76 14.35
CA GLY A 287 -15.64 9.14 14.55
C GLY A 287 -14.50 9.59 13.62
N TYR A 288 -14.15 8.82 12.59
CA TYR A 288 -13.19 9.26 11.58
C TYR A 288 -13.73 10.45 10.77
N ARG A 289 -12.91 11.47 10.56
CA ARG A 289 -13.26 12.66 9.75
C ARG A 289 -13.24 12.35 8.25
N SER A 290 -12.41 11.40 7.85
CA SER A 290 -12.32 10.95 6.46
C SER A 290 -11.83 9.52 6.37
N ALA A 291 -12.08 8.90 5.21
CA ALA A 291 -11.52 7.61 4.88
C ALA A 291 -11.18 7.51 3.39
N VAL A 292 -10.08 6.83 3.09
CA VAL A 292 -9.54 6.65 1.75
C VAL A 292 -9.69 5.22 1.26
N THR A 293 -10.08 5.07 0.01
CA THR A 293 -10.30 3.79 -0.71
C THR A 293 -9.15 3.53 -1.68
N LEU A 294 -9.23 2.44 -2.46
CA LEU A 294 -8.38 2.26 -3.65
C LEU A 294 -9.17 2.46 -4.96
N ASP A 295 -10.37 3.06 -4.88
CA ASP A 295 -11.11 3.45 -6.06
C ASP A 295 -10.35 4.54 -6.79
N TYR A 296 -10.04 4.29 -8.06
CA TYR A 296 -9.25 5.22 -8.85
C TYR A 296 -10.06 6.48 -9.18
N GLY A 297 -9.47 7.64 -8.91
CA GLY A 297 -9.98 8.91 -9.40
C GLY A 297 -9.49 10.12 -8.62
N LEU A 298 -9.94 11.29 -9.06
CA LEU A 298 -9.81 12.55 -8.33
C LEU A 298 -11.01 12.75 -7.41
N ASN A 299 -10.84 13.61 -6.41
CA ASN A 299 -11.81 13.91 -5.37
C ASN A 299 -12.43 15.30 -5.63
N PRO A 300 -13.60 15.40 -6.29
CA PRO A 300 -14.29 16.67 -6.48
C PRO A 300 -14.88 17.20 -5.16
N SER A 301 -15.31 18.46 -5.16
CA SER A 301 -16.14 19.00 -4.08
C SER A 301 -17.43 18.19 -3.91
N GLY A 302 -17.90 18.03 -2.67
CA GLY A 302 -19.11 17.26 -2.36
C GLY A 302 -18.96 15.74 -2.39
N ILE A 303 -17.75 15.20 -2.59
CA ILE A 303 -17.50 13.76 -2.44
C ILE A 303 -17.74 13.33 -0.98
N ASP A 304 -18.19 12.08 -0.80
CA ASP A 304 -18.27 11.46 0.53
C ASP A 304 -16.86 11.37 1.14
N LEU A 305 -16.63 12.11 2.24
CA LEU A 305 -15.34 12.17 2.91
C LEU A 305 -14.91 10.82 3.50
N CYS A 306 -15.85 9.89 3.72
CA CYS A 306 -15.58 8.52 4.15
C CYS A 306 -15.34 7.57 2.97
N ALA A 307 -15.25 8.06 1.73
CA ALA A 307 -14.99 7.25 0.54
C ALA A 307 -14.12 8.01 -0.49
N LEU A 308 -13.07 8.68 -0.01
CA LEU A 308 -12.12 9.38 -0.86
C LEU A 308 -11.40 8.40 -1.79
N ARG A 309 -11.26 8.80 -3.06
CA ARG A 309 -10.59 8.05 -4.11
C ARG A 309 -9.08 8.25 -4.05
N ARG A 310 -8.32 7.23 -4.40
CA ARG A 310 -6.86 7.30 -4.48
C ARG A 310 -6.33 6.80 -5.80
N VAL A 311 -5.19 7.37 -6.19
CA VAL A 311 -4.34 6.80 -7.23
C VAL A 311 -3.33 5.88 -6.54
N ASN A 312 -3.59 4.58 -6.57
CA ASN A 312 -2.64 3.56 -6.11
C ASN A 312 -1.47 3.52 -7.09
N VAL A 313 -0.27 3.85 -6.62
CA VAL A 313 0.94 4.03 -7.45
C VAL A 313 1.69 2.70 -7.52
N PRO A 314 1.67 1.99 -8.66
CA PRO A 314 2.41 0.74 -8.80
C PRO A 314 3.91 1.01 -8.78
N ALA A 315 4.70 0.14 -8.14
CA ALA A 315 6.15 0.32 -8.08
C ALA A 315 6.85 0.28 -9.45
N SER A 316 6.19 -0.23 -10.49
CA SER A 316 6.71 -0.35 -11.85
C SER A 316 6.22 0.74 -12.81
N ILE A 317 5.47 1.73 -12.34
CA ILE A 317 4.92 2.79 -13.20
C ILE A 317 6.03 3.71 -13.72
N SER A 318 6.06 3.97 -15.02
CA SER A 318 6.96 4.97 -15.60
C SER A 318 6.54 6.38 -15.24
N LEU A 319 7.46 7.34 -15.33
CA LEU A 319 7.15 8.74 -15.02
C LEU A 319 6.07 9.35 -15.95
N PRO A 320 6.04 9.08 -17.27
CA PRO A 320 4.95 9.52 -18.12
C PRO A 320 3.60 8.91 -17.73
N ALA A 321 3.57 7.61 -17.42
CA ALA A 321 2.36 6.93 -16.95
C ALA A 321 1.87 7.51 -15.62
N PHE A 322 2.79 7.79 -14.70
CA PHE A 322 2.51 8.47 -13.43
C PHE A 322 1.89 9.86 -13.68
N ALA A 323 2.46 10.64 -14.59
CA ALA A 323 1.92 11.94 -14.99
C ALA A 323 0.48 11.82 -15.53
N GLY A 324 0.20 10.83 -16.38
CA GLY A 324 -1.14 10.54 -16.88
C GLY A 324 -2.12 10.11 -15.78
N TRP A 325 -1.70 9.21 -14.88
CA TRP A 325 -2.55 8.69 -13.81
C TRP A 325 -2.92 9.78 -12.80
N THR A 326 -1.96 10.63 -12.43
CA THR A 326 -2.19 11.76 -11.52
C THR A 326 -3.13 12.79 -12.14
N ALA A 327 -3.13 12.94 -13.47
CA ALA A 327 -4.04 13.79 -14.22
C ALA A 327 -5.48 13.23 -14.37
N GLY A 328 -5.77 12.07 -13.78
CA GLY A 328 -7.08 11.41 -13.91
C GLY A 328 -7.24 10.65 -15.24
N MET A 329 -6.16 10.33 -15.93
CA MET A 329 -6.14 9.67 -17.25
C MET A 329 -5.63 8.22 -17.17
N ARG A 330 -6.17 7.42 -16.26
CA ARG A 330 -5.90 5.98 -16.24
C ARG A 330 -6.86 5.25 -17.19
N PRO A 331 -6.36 4.44 -18.13
CA PRO A 331 -7.18 3.54 -18.94
C PRO A 331 -7.98 2.64 -18.01
N ARG A 332 -9.29 2.55 -18.24
CA ARG A 332 -10.10 1.49 -17.64
C ARG A 332 -9.50 0.17 -18.12
N ARG A 333 -8.94 -0.64 -17.20
CA ARG A 333 -8.83 -2.08 -17.50
C ARG A 333 -10.28 -2.56 -17.64
N ALA A 334 -10.63 -3.09 -18.81
CA ALA A 334 -11.87 -3.83 -18.94
C ALA A 334 -11.92 -4.83 -17.77
N ARG A 335 -12.99 -4.79 -16.98
CA ARG A 335 -13.25 -5.88 -16.04
C ARG A 335 -13.32 -7.14 -16.92
N ALA A 336 -12.36 -8.04 -16.78
CA ALA A 336 -12.57 -9.40 -17.23
C ALA A 336 -13.80 -9.88 -16.45
N ALA A 337 -14.86 -10.17 -17.19
CA ALA A 337 -16.09 -10.74 -16.66
C ALA A 337 -15.81 -12.09 -15.98
#